data_AF-V4HE95-F1
#
_entry.id   AF-V4HE95-F1
#
_cell.length_a   1.000
_cell.length_b   1.000
_cell.length_c   1.000
_cell.angle_alpha   90.00
_cell.angle_beta   90.00
_cell.angle_gamma   90.00
#
_symmetry.space_group_name_H-M   'P 1'
#
loop_
_entity.id
_entity.type
_entity.pdbx_description
1 polymer ?
#
loop_
_entity_poly.entity_id
_entity_poly.type
_entity_poly.pdbx_seq_one_letter_code
_entity_poly.pdbx_strand_id
1 'polypeptide(L)'
;MAAIAKLQFRDGTAPRQSDLDELLPVSKGAISNNCRKLVETDLVRETDGRRYEIVEAELLALYREHVDRFLARESESDRFADEVAAYNETRTAAKRGLRDTFEGNDLLLDVLVAALVDALDDSRIQTVREVMLHADQLVRSAATHLVTHPDFKGRDDPAWETVRPLLQLAVALDRVHAGLDALADAHVDIAEYLPGDTPAATMTTYFTNNA
;
A
#
# COMPACT_ATOMS: atom_id res chain seq x y z
N MET A 1 -12.37 3.64 12.34
CA MET A 1 -11.24 4.23 11.59
C MET A 1 -11.68 4.68 10.21
N ALA A 2 -12.20 3.79 9.37
CA ALA A 2 -12.76 4.09 8.05
C ALA A 2 -13.70 5.32 8.00
N ALA A 3 -14.69 5.40 8.91
CA ALA A 3 -15.58 6.54 9.03
C ALA A 3 -14.88 7.86 9.39
N ILE A 4 -13.86 7.78 10.26
CA ILE A 4 -13.04 8.94 10.64
C ILE A 4 -12.21 9.40 9.43
N ALA A 5 -11.62 8.46 8.68
CA ALA A 5 -10.85 8.76 7.48
C ALA A 5 -11.68 9.49 6.42
N LYS A 6 -12.91 9.01 6.16
CA LYS A 6 -13.84 9.68 5.24
C LYS A 6 -14.10 11.12 5.68
N LEU A 7 -14.54 11.32 6.91
CA LEU A 7 -14.92 12.65 7.39
C LEU A 7 -13.71 13.61 7.45
N GLN A 8 -12.56 13.13 7.91
CA GLN A 8 -11.34 13.94 8.02
C GLN A 8 -10.75 14.31 6.66
N PHE A 9 -10.50 13.33 5.79
CA PHE A 9 -9.71 13.53 4.57
C PHE A 9 -10.54 13.81 3.33
N ARG A 10 -11.79 13.32 3.26
CA ARG A 10 -12.69 13.61 2.13
C ARG A 10 -13.59 14.79 2.40
N ASP A 11 -14.16 14.84 3.60
CA ASP A 11 -15.12 15.90 3.96
C ASP A 11 -14.45 17.09 4.67
N GLY A 12 -13.15 16.98 4.99
CA GLY A 12 -12.35 18.06 5.57
C GLY A 12 -12.71 18.40 7.03
N THR A 13 -13.32 17.46 7.77
CA THR A 13 -13.80 17.70 9.13
C THR A 13 -13.40 16.57 10.09
N ALA A 14 -12.82 16.93 11.24
CA ALA A 14 -12.59 15.98 12.32
C ALA A 14 -13.93 15.62 13.01
N PRO A 15 -14.41 14.37 12.93
CA PRO A 15 -15.75 14.03 13.38
C PRO A 15 -15.88 13.94 14.90
N ARG A 16 -17.09 14.22 15.39
CA ARG A 16 -17.55 13.88 16.74
C ARG A 16 -18.24 12.51 16.74
N GLN A 17 -18.49 11.95 17.93
CA GLN A 17 -19.26 10.71 18.06
C GLN A 17 -20.66 10.79 17.41
N SER A 18 -21.30 11.97 17.42
CA SER A 18 -22.61 12.19 16.75
C SER A 18 -22.53 11.96 15.25
N ASP A 19 -21.45 12.44 14.62
CA ASP A 19 -21.27 12.38 13.18
C ASP A 19 -21.02 10.92 12.74
N LEU A 20 -20.36 10.15 13.61
CA LEU A 20 -20.15 8.71 13.43
C LEU A 20 -21.45 7.90 13.62
N ASP A 21 -22.34 8.32 14.52
CA ASP A 21 -23.64 7.68 14.79
C ASP A 21 -24.59 7.80 13.58
N GLU A 22 -24.48 8.88 12.82
CA GLU A 22 -25.24 9.08 11.57
C GLU A 22 -24.73 8.20 10.42
N LEU A 23 -23.43 7.89 10.40
CA LEU A 23 -22.78 7.16 9.31
C LEU A 23 -22.76 5.63 9.51
N LEU A 24 -22.63 5.18 10.75
CA LEU A 24 -22.34 3.78 11.05
C LEU A 24 -23.60 3.03 11.52
N PRO A 25 -23.87 1.81 11.00
CA PRO A 25 -25.02 1.02 11.41
C PRO A 25 -24.78 0.27 12.73
N VAL A 26 -24.23 0.94 13.75
CA VAL A 26 -23.94 0.38 15.07
C VAL A 26 -24.43 1.29 16.19
N SER A 27 -24.58 0.75 17.39
CA SER A 27 -25.06 1.55 18.53
C SER A 27 -24.03 2.59 19.01
N LYS A 28 -24.51 3.69 19.58
CA LYS A 28 -23.69 4.70 20.29
C LYS A 28 -22.69 4.10 21.28
N GLY A 29 -23.09 3.06 22.00
CA GLY A 29 -22.22 2.35 22.94
C GLY A 29 -21.06 1.64 22.25
N ALA A 30 -21.32 1.00 21.11
CA ALA A 30 -20.28 0.36 20.30
C ALA A 30 -19.32 1.39 19.68
N ILE A 31 -19.86 2.52 19.17
CA ILE A 31 -19.05 3.64 18.64
C ILE A 31 -18.11 4.17 19.73
N SER A 32 -18.64 4.47 20.93
CA SER A 32 -17.84 4.97 22.05
C SER A 32 -16.73 4.01 22.47
N ASN A 33 -17.05 2.71 22.55
CA ASN A 33 -16.05 1.68 22.88
C ASN A 33 -14.96 1.57 21.80
N ASN A 34 -15.34 1.58 20.53
CA ASN A 34 -14.39 1.48 19.41
C ASN A 34 -13.52 2.73 19.27
N CYS A 35 -14.07 3.93 19.45
CA CYS A 35 -13.29 5.17 19.45
C CYS A 35 -12.25 5.17 20.57
N ARG A 36 -12.63 4.73 21.78
CA ARG A 36 -11.70 4.61 22.90
C ARG A 36 -10.54 3.65 22.58
N LYS A 37 -10.84 2.47 22.05
CA LYS A 37 -9.82 1.50 21.63
C LYS A 37 -8.89 2.06 20.57
N LEU A 38 -9.41 2.83 19.61
CA LEU A 38 -8.59 3.47 18.58
C LEU A 38 -7.68 4.56 19.18
N VAL A 39 -8.17 5.30 20.18
CA VAL A 39 -7.34 6.27 20.92
C VAL A 39 -6.24 5.58 21.71
N GLU A 40 -6.52 4.43 22.33
CA GLU A 40 -5.52 3.61 23.03
C GLU A 40 -4.43 3.05 22.09
N THR A 41 -4.63 3.07 20.77
CA THR A 41 -3.62 2.62 19.78
C THR A 41 -2.75 3.74 19.23
N ASP A 42 -2.96 4.99 19.66
CA ASP A 42 -2.31 6.20 19.11
C ASP A 42 -2.57 6.51 17.61
N LEU A 43 -3.20 5.58 16.87
CA LEU A 43 -3.62 5.78 15.48
C LEU A 43 -4.70 6.86 15.32
N VAL A 44 -5.47 7.09 16.39
CA VAL A 44 -6.48 8.14 16.46
C VAL A 44 -6.21 8.95 17.72
N ARG A 45 -6.26 10.27 17.64
CA ARG A 45 -6.27 11.15 18.81
C ARG A 45 -7.65 11.76 19.01
N GLU A 46 -8.05 11.91 20.27
CA GLU A 46 -9.17 12.76 20.62
C GLU A 46 -8.66 14.18 20.90
N THR A 47 -9.16 15.16 20.15
CA THR A 47 -8.78 16.57 20.31
C THR A 47 -9.70 17.30 21.27
N ASP A 48 -9.33 18.54 21.60
CA ASP A 48 -10.19 19.48 22.28
C ASP A 48 -11.54 19.58 21.55
N GLY A 49 -12.64 19.41 22.30
CA GLY A 49 -14.00 19.38 21.75
C GLY A 49 -14.54 18.02 21.34
N ARG A 50 -13.92 16.91 21.79
CA ARG A 50 -14.37 15.52 21.57
C ARG A 50 -14.46 15.14 20.09
N ARG A 51 -13.48 15.60 19.31
CA ARG A 51 -13.32 15.23 17.90
C ARG A 51 -12.23 14.18 17.77
N TYR A 52 -12.34 13.34 16.76
CA TYR A 52 -11.38 12.29 16.48
C TYR A 52 -10.59 12.61 15.21
N GLU A 53 -9.28 12.44 15.27
CA GLU A 53 -8.38 12.62 14.13
C GLU A 53 -7.48 11.42 14.01
N ILE A 54 -7.36 10.87 12.80
CA ILE A 54 -6.31 9.91 12.46
C ILE A 54 -4.98 10.62 12.48
N VAL A 55 -4.01 10.03 13.17
CA VAL A 55 -2.64 10.51 13.21
C VAL A 55 -1.90 9.99 11.98
N GLU A 56 -1.71 10.84 10.99
CA GLU A 56 -1.15 10.51 9.67
C GLU A 56 0.22 9.82 9.76
N ALA A 57 1.09 10.33 10.63
CA ALA A 57 2.42 9.76 10.86
C ALA A 57 2.35 8.31 11.39
N GLU A 58 1.43 8.02 12.30
CA GLU A 58 1.24 6.68 12.85
C GLU A 58 0.59 5.74 11.83
N LEU A 59 -0.33 6.24 10.99
CA LEU A 59 -0.91 5.46 9.89
C LEU A 59 0.15 5.06 8.86
N LEU A 60 1.03 6.00 8.48
CA LEU A 60 2.15 5.74 7.58
C LEU A 60 3.18 4.79 8.23
N ALA A 61 3.49 4.98 9.52
CA ALA A 61 4.39 4.09 10.26
C ALA A 61 3.85 2.65 10.32
N LEU A 62 2.55 2.50 10.55
CA LEU A 62 1.89 1.20 10.54
C LEU A 62 1.95 0.52 9.16
N TYR A 63 1.73 1.27 8.08
CA TYR A 63 1.86 0.70 6.73
C TYR A 63 3.31 0.34 6.41
N ARG A 64 4.27 1.14 6.86
CA ARG A 64 5.71 0.84 6.74
C ARG A 64 6.06 -0.48 7.42
N GLU A 65 5.58 -0.72 8.64
CA GLU A 65 5.81 -1.98 9.36
C GLU A 65 5.17 -3.19 8.66
N HIS A 66 4.01 -2.98 8.04
CA HIS A 66 3.39 -4.00 7.18
C HIS A 66 4.27 -4.33 5.97
N VAL A 67 4.75 -3.31 5.25
CA VAL A 67 5.61 -3.43 4.07
C VAL A 67 6.98 -4.04 4.39
N ASP A 68 7.57 -3.75 5.56
CA ASP A 68 8.91 -4.25 5.93
C ASP A 68 9.01 -5.79 5.86
N ARG A 69 7.89 -6.47 6.11
CA ARG A 69 7.78 -7.94 5.98
C ARG A 69 7.98 -8.44 4.56
N PHE A 70 7.71 -7.60 3.56
CA PHE A 70 7.85 -7.91 2.13
C PHE A 70 9.23 -7.53 1.58
N LEU A 71 10.05 -6.78 2.33
CA LEU A 71 11.40 -6.36 1.91
C LEU A 71 12.47 -7.45 2.07
N ALA A 72 12.14 -8.58 2.67
CA ALA A 72 13.04 -9.73 2.69
C ALA A 72 13.39 -10.14 1.25
N ARG A 73 14.62 -10.58 1.00
CA ARG A 73 14.99 -11.08 -0.34
C ARG A 73 14.14 -12.31 -0.68
N GLU A 74 13.79 -12.46 -1.94
CA GLU A 74 13.27 -13.72 -2.47
C GLU A 74 14.43 -14.70 -2.71
N SER A 75 14.14 -15.98 -2.54
CA SER A 75 15.08 -17.06 -2.88
C SER A 75 15.35 -17.08 -4.39
N GLU A 76 16.51 -17.60 -4.77
CA GLU A 76 16.85 -17.79 -6.18
C GLU A 76 15.84 -18.71 -6.88
N SER A 77 15.58 -18.40 -8.15
CA SER A 77 14.72 -19.16 -9.06
C SER A 77 15.48 -19.32 -10.38
N ASP A 78 15.55 -20.54 -10.91
CA ASP A 78 16.20 -20.79 -12.20
C ASP A 78 15.40 -20.18 -13.37
N ARG A 79 14.06 -20.19 -13.28
CA ARG A 79 13.16 -19.68 -14.33
C ARG A 79 13.05 -18.16 -14.32
N PHE A 80 13.12 -17.55 -13.14
CA PHE A 80 12.98 -16.10 -12.94
C PHE A 80 14.28 -15.44 -12.47
N ALA A 81 15.45 -16.02 -12.77
CA ALA A 81 16.73 -15.60 -12.18
C ALA A 81 17.00 -14.09 -12.31
N ASP A 82 16.80 -13.54 -13.52
CA ASP A 82 17.03 -12.13 -13.80
C ASP A 82 16.01 -11.20 -13.11
N GLU A 83 14.73 -11.57 -13.12
CA GLU A 83 13.66 -10.83 -12.44
C GLU A 83 13.88 -10.81 -10.92
N VAL A 84 14.15 -11.98 -10.33
CA VAL A 84 14.43 -12.11 -8.89
C VAL A 84 15.66 -11.29 -8.50
N ALA A 85 16.71 -11.26 -9.32
CA ALA A 85 17.88 -10.42 -9.08
C ALA A 85 17.52 -8.93 -9.09
N ALA A 86 16.85 -8.44 -10.14
CA ALA A 86 16.44 -7.04 -10.28
C ALA A 86 15.48 -6.58 -9.17
N TYR A 87 14.54 -7.43 -8.77
CA TYR A 87 13.57 -7.12 -7.72
C TYR A 87 14.26 -7.09 -6.36
N ASN A 88 15.19 -8.01 -6.09
CA ASN A 88 15.98 -8.01 -4.87
C ASN A 88 16.91 -6.79 -4.75
N GLU A 89 17.44 -6.27 -5.86
CA GLU A 89 18.14 -4.99 -5.89
C GLU A 89 17.20 -3.83 -5.52
N THR A 90 16.02 -3.77 -6.14
CA THR A 90 15.00 -2.76 -5.85
C THR A 90 14.57 -2.81 -4.38
N ARG A 91 14.34 -4.00 -3.81
CA ARG A 91 14.03 -4.19 -2.38
C ARG A 91 15.15 -3.72 -1.48
N THR A 92 16.40 -3.97 -1.86
CA THR A 92 17.56 -3.52 -1.09
C THR A 92 17.63 -1.99 -1.08
N ALA A 93 17.37 -1.35 -2.22
CA ALA A 93 17.30 0.11 -2.33
C ALA A 93 16.11 0.66 -1.51
N ALA A 94 14.92 0.09 -1.69
CA ALA A 94 13.72 0.46 -0.94
C ALA A 94 13.94 0.35 0.57
N LYS A 95 14.59 -0.72 1.04
CA LYS A 95 14.93 -0.91 2.47
C LYS A 95 15.85 0.19 3.01
N ARG A 96 16.82 0.67 2.23
CA ARG A 96 17.73 1.75 2.64
C ARG A 96 17.03 3.10 2.74
N GLY A 97 16.07 3.37 1.85
CA GLY A 97 15.29 4.61 1.83
C GLY A 97 13.95 4.55 2.56
N LEU A 98 13.55 3.40 3.11
CA LEU A 98 12.17 3.13 3.51
C LEU A 98 11.61 4.14 4.51
N ARG A 99 12.45 4.60 5.45
CA ARG A 99 12.03 5.60 6.42
C ARG A 99 11.67 6.92 5.73
N ASP A 100 12.58 7.41 4.90
CA ASP A 100 12.43 8.66 4.16
C ASP A 100 11.30 8.58 3.12
N THR A 101 11.08 7.39 2.54
CA THR A 101 10.00 7.13 1.59
C THR A 101 8.60 7.31 2.20
N PHE A 102 8.43 7.04 3.50
CA PHE A 102 7.13 7.10 4.18
C PHE A 102 6.93 8.40 4.96
N GLU A 103 7.99 9.06 5.41
CA GLU A 103 7.89 10.28 6.20
C GLU A 103 7.34 11.44 5.36
N GLY A 104 6.12 11.88 5.66
CA GLY A 104 5.45 12.98 4.94
C GLY A 104 5.08 12.66 3.49
N ASN A 105 4.88 11.38 3.15
CA ASN A 105 4.52 10.98 1.80
C ASN A 105 3.00 11.07 1.57
N ASP A 106 2.55 12.20 1.04
CA ASP A 106 1.14 12.48 0.76
C ASP A 106 0.50 11.44 -0.17
N LEU A 107 1.23 10.95 -1.18
CA LEU A 107 0.70 9.95 -2.12
C LEU A 107 0.42 8.62 -1.41
N LEU A 108 1.31 8.18 -0.52
CA LEU A 108 1.09 6.96 0.24
C LEU A 108 0.01 7.13 1.31
N LEU A 109 -0.09 8.32 1.90
CA LEU A 109 -1.21 8.65 2.78
C LEU A 109 -2.53 8.59 2.03
N ASP A 110 -2.61 9.17 0.82
CA ASP A 110 -3.79 9.14 -0.03
C ASP A 110 -4.19 7.71 -0.41
N VAL A 111 -3.22 6.82 -0.65
CA VAL A 111 -3.48 5.38 -0.87
C VAL A 111 -4.09 4.74 0.37
N LEU A 112 -3.56 5.01 1.56
CA LEU A 112 -4.09 4.47 2.83
C LEU A 112 -5.47 5.02 3.15
N VAL A 113 -5.70 6.31 2.88
CA VAL A 113 -7.01 6.95 3.01
C VAL A 113 -8.00 6.35 2.04
N ALA A 114 -7.63 6.12 0.77
CA ALA A 114 -8.47 5.45 -0.19
C ALA A 114 -8.84 4.04 0.29
N ALA A 115 -7.86 3.24 0.74
CA ALA A 115 -8.12 1.90 1.27
C ALA A 115 -9.05 1.91 2.50
N LEU A 116 -8.91 2.91 3.39
CA LEU A 116 -9.78 3.08 4.55
C LEU A 116 -11.19 3.50 4.17
N VAL A 117 -11.35 4.36 3.17
CA VAL A 117 -12.66 4.81 2.70
C VAL A 117 -13.39 3.67 2.01
N ASP A 118 -12.71 2.91 1.15
CA ASP A 118 -13.29 1.75 0.46
C ASP A 118 -13.77 0.68 1.47
N ALA A 119 -13.09 0.57 2.61
CA ALA A 119 -13.50 -0.33 3.69
C ALA A 119 -14.84 0.04 4.36
N LEU A 120 -15.40 1.25 4.14
CA LEU A 120 -16.75 1.57 4.60
C LEU A 120 -17.82 0.83 3.81
N ASP A 121 -17.61 0.70 2.51
CA ASP A 121 -18.60 0.17 1.57
C ASP A 121 -18.35 -1.32 1.26
N ASP A 122 -17.16 -1.85 1.59
CA ASP A 122 -16.81 -3.24 1.38
C ASP A 122 -16.79 -4.04 2.71
N SER A 123 -17.83 -4.87 2.91
CA SER A 123 -17.93 -5.73 4.08
C SER A 123 -16.82 -6.78 4.21
N ARG A 124 -15.98 -6.97 3.18
CA ARG A 124 -14.81 -7.86 3.21
C ARG A 124 -13.60 -7.22 3.90
N ILE A 125 -13.59 -5.91 4.12
CA ILE A 125 -12.49 -5.19 4.78
C ILE A 125 -12.93 -4.82 6.21
N GLN A 126 -12.64 -5.71 7.17
CA GLN A 126 -13.13 -5.58 8.54
C GLN A 126 -12.03 -5.23 9.54
N THR A 127 -10.78 -5.48 9.17
CA THR A 127 -9.61 -5.36 10.03
C THR A 127 -8.58 -4.41 9.45
N VAL A 128 -7.74 -3.84 10.32
CA VAL A 128 -6.59 -3.03 9.90
C VAL A 128 -5.69 -3.80 8.93
N ARG A 129 -5.49 -5.10 9.15
CA ARG A 129 -4.71 -5.95 8.24
C ARG A 129 -5.31 -6.02 6.84
N GLU A 130 -6.63 -6.17 6.73
CA GLU A 130 -7.31 -6.18 5.43
C GLU A 130 -7.23 -4.82 4.74
N VAL A 131 -7.29 -3.71 5.49
CA VAL A 131 -7.03 -2.37 4.94
C VAL A 131 -5.62 -2.30 4.35
N MET A 132 -4.59 -2.80 5.05
CA MET A 132 -3.21 -2.78 4.53
C MET A 132 -3.06 -3.66 3.27
N LEU A 133 -3.69 -4.84 3.25
CA LEU A 133 -3.71 -5.69 2.06
C LEU A 133 -4.43 -5.03 0.89
N HIS A 134 -5.48 -4.26 1.16
CA HIS A 134 -6.18 -3.50 0.13
C HIS A 134 -5.33 -2.31 -0.34
N ALA A 135 -4.61 -1.64 0.55
CA ALA A 135 -3.62 -0.63 0.19
C ALA A 135 -2.54 -1.20 -0.74
N ASP A 136 -2.03 -2.41 -0.48
CA ASP A 136 -1.09 -3.11 -1.37
C ASP A 136 -1.68 -3.32 -2.78
N GLN A 137 -2.98 -3.62 -2.88
CA GLN A 137 -3.68 -3.75 -4.16
C GLN A 137 -3.76 -2.41 -4.88
N LEU A 138 -4.08 -1.33 -4.18
CA LEU A 138 -4.10 0.03 -4.74
C LEU A 138 -2.70 0.45 -5.21
N VAL A 139 -1.65 0.20 -4.43
CA VAL A 139 -0.25 0.46 -4.83
C VAL A 139 0.08 -0.26 -6.13
N ARG A 140 -0.12 -1.58 -6.21
CA ARG A 140 0.19 -2.37 -7.41
C ARG A 140 -0.64 -1.95 -8.62
N SER A 141 -1.93 -1.68 -8.41
CA SER A 141 -2.84 -1.25 -9.48
C SER A 141 -2.46 0.12 -10.02
N ALA A 142 -2.27 1.11 -9.15
CA ALA A 142 -1.84 2.45 -9.53
C ALA A 142 -0.50 2.43 -10.25
N ALA A 143 0.47 1.65 -9.74
CA ALA A 143 1.77 1.50 -10.37
C ALA A 143 1.65 0.90 -11.78
N THR A 144 0.83 -0.15 -11.93
CA THR A 144 0.57 -0.78 -13.24
C THR A 144 -0.02 0.21 -14.23
N HIS A 145 -1.06 0.94 -13.83
CA HIS A 145 -1.69 1.96 -14.68
C HIS A 145 -0.73 3.08 -15.04
N LEU A 146 0.15 3.49 -14.13
CA LEU A 146 1.14 4.52 -14.38
C LEU A 146 2.19 4.08 -15.40
N VAL A 147 2.84 2.93 -15.19
CA VAL A 147 3.96 2.50 -16.06
C VAL A 147 3.51 2.01 -17.43
N THR A 148 2.23 1.64 -17.57
CA THR A 148 1.64 1.28 -18.87
C THR A 148 0.98 2.46 -19.56
N HIS A 149 0.94 3.65 -18.95
CA HIS A 149 0.40 4.84 -19.57
C HIS A 149 1.34 5.31 -20.71
N PRO A 150 0.83 5.51 -21.94
CA PRO A 150 1.68 5.86 -23.09
C PRO A 150 2.52 7.13 -22.92
N ASP A 151 2.01 8.10 -22.15
CA ASP A 151 2.68 9.39 -21.95
C ASP A 151 3.65 9.42 -20.77
N PHE A 152 3.69 8.38 -19.92
CA PHE A 152 4.56 8.37 -18.75
C PHE A 152 6.01 8.11 -19.17
N LYS A 153 6.90 9.05 -18.86
CA LYS A 153 8.30 9.02 -19.33
C LYS A 153 9.29 8.40 -18.35
N GLY A 154 8.80 7.69 -17.34
CA GLY A 154 9.67 7.10 -16.32
C GLY A 154 10.44 8.16 -15.55
N ARG A 155 11.77 8.01 -15.47
CA ARG A 155 12.66 8.95 -14.75
C ARG A 155 12.64 10.38 -15.29
N ASP A 156 12.34 10.54 -16.58
CA ASP A 156 12.31 11.85 -17.24
C ASP A 156 10.94 12.53 -17.12
N ASP A 157 9.98 11.89 -16.45
CA ASP A 157 8.66 12.44 -16.20
C ASP A 157 8.69 13.47 -15.06
N PRO A 158 8.02 14.64 -15.19
CA PRO A 158 7.93 15.61 -14.10
C PRO A 158 7.35 15.05 -12.80
N ALA A 159 6.52 14.02 -12.88
CA ALA A 159 5.91 13.37 -11.71
C ALA A 159 6.83 12.32 -11.05
N TRP A 160 8.04 12.07 -11.58
CA TRP A 160 8.90 10.97 -11.15
C TRP A 160 9.15 10.94 -9.65
N GLU A 161 9.54 12.05 -9.04
CA GLU A 161 9.84 12.09 -7.60
C GLU A 161 8.61 11.78 -6.73
N THR A 162 7.41 12.14 -7.19
CA THR A 162 6.14 11.85 -6.53
C THR A 162 5.79 10.36 -6.60
N VAL A 163 5.95 9.75 -7.78
CA VAL A 163 5.50 8.38 -8.04
C VAL A 163 6.55 7.32 -7.73
N ARG A 164 7.83 7.68 -7.69
CA ARG A 164 8.95 6.77 -7.42
C ARG A 164 8.73 5.92 -6.16
N PRO A 165 8.36 6.47 -4.99
CA PRO A 165 7.99 5.70 -3.80
C PRO A 165 6.97 4.59 -4.08
N LEU A 166 5.90 4.91 -4.79
CA LEU A 166 4.80 3.99 -5.09
C LEU A 166 5.27 2.87 -6.03
N LEU A 167 6.07 3.20 -7.05
CA LEU A 167 6.65 2.21 -7.96
C LEU A 167 7.64 1.26 -7.26
N GLN A 168 8.49 1.78 -6.37
CA GLN A 168 9.40 0.95 -5.58
C GLN A 168 8.64 -0.02 -4.67
N LEU A 169 7.56 0.45 -4.05
CA LEU A 169 6.69 -0.38 -3.22
C LEU A 169 5.97 -1.46 -4.02
N ALA A 170 5.47 -1.14 -5.22
CA ALA A 170 4.81 -2.12 -6.08
C ALA A 170 5.74 -3.29 -6.42
N VAL A 171 7.00 -3.01 -6.77
CA VAL A 171 8.02 -4.05 -7.02
C VAL A 171 8.33 -4.82 -5.74
N ALA A 172 8.47 -4.13 -4.60
CA ALA A 172 8.77 -4.80 -3.33
C ALA A 172 7.67 -5.79 -2.91
N LEU A 173 6.41 -5.40 -3.11
CA LEU A 173 5.22 -6.19 -2.81
C LEU A 173 5.01 -7.38 -3.77
N ASP A 174 5.66 -7.39 -4.93
CA ASP A 174 5.52 -8.44 -5.93
C ASP A 174 6.41 -9.65 -5.61
N ARG A 175 5.90 -10.56 -4.77
CA ARG A 175 6.63 -11.75 -4.27
C ARG A 175 6.02 -13.05 -4.78
N VAL A 176 5.80 -13.13 -6.08
CA VAL A 176 5.04 -14.24 -6.69
C VAL A 176 5.93 -15.33 -7.27
N HIS A 177 7.23 -15.09 -7.50
CA HIS A 177 8.10 -15.97 -8.29
C HIS A 177 8.14 -17.41 -7.76
N ALA A 178 8.29 -17.61 -6.44
CA ALA A 178 8.28 -18.94 -5.84
C ALA A 178 6.93 -19.67 -6.03
N GLY A 179 5.82 -18.92 -6.01
CA GLY A 179 4.49 -19.46 -6.29
C GLY A 179 4.30 -19.78 -7.78
N LEU A 180 4.83 -18.93 -8.67
CA LEU A 180 4.80 -19.14 -10.11
C LEU A 180 5.65 -20.34 -10.52
N ASP A 181 6.82 -20.55 -9.92
CA ASP A 181 7.63 -21.76 -10.12
C ASP A 181 6.87 -23.01 -9.71
N ALA A 182 6.25 -23.01 -8.52
CA ALA A 182 5.45 -24.15 -8.07
C ALA A 182 4.28 -24.45 -9.01
N LEU A 183 3.64 -23.42 -9.59
CA LEU A 183 2.59 -23.59 -10.59
C LEU A 183 3.14 -24.15 -11.91
N ALA A 184 4.27 -23.63 -12.39
CA ALA A 184 4.91 -24.10 -13.61
C ALA A 184 5.36 -25.57 -13.49
N ASP A 185 5.92 -25.95 -12.34
CA ASP A 185 6.35 -27.32 -12.08
C ASP A 185 5.16 -28.30 -12.00
N ALA A 186 4.00 -27.82 -11.55
CA ALA A 186 2.76 -28.59 -11.52
C ALA A 186 2.04 -28.64 -12.89
N HIS A 187 2.26 -27.66 -13.76
CA HIS A 187 1.51 -27.44 -15.00
C HIS A 187 2.45 -27.09 -16.17
N VAL A 188 2.90 -28.11 -16.91
CA VAL A 188 3.83 -27.95 -18.03
C VAL A 188 3.29 -27.05 -19.15
N ASP A 189 1.96 -27.04 -19.32
CA ASP A 189 1.23 -26.19 -20.26
C ASP A 189 1.27 -24.71 -19.86
N ILE A 190 1.45 -24.38 -18.59
CA ILE A 190 1.64 -23.00 -18.13
C ILE A 190 3.13 -22.64 -18.12
N ALA A 191 4.00 -23.61 -17.84
CA ALA A 191 5.45 -23.42 -17.75
C ALA A 191 6.06 -22.84 -19.04
N GLU A 192 5.53 -23.17 -20.22
CA GLU A 192 6.02 -22.64 -21.50
C GLU A 192 5.77 -21.13 -21.68
N TYR A 193 4.85 -20.55 -20.92
CA TYR A 193 4.50 -19.13 -20.97
C TYR A 193 5.17 -18.30 -19.87
N LEU A 194 6.06 -18.90 -19.07
CA LEU A 194 6.73 -18.25 -17.94
C LEU A 194 8.27 -18.25 -18.10
N PRO A 195 8.97 -17.13 -17.78
CA PRO A 195 8.41 -15.81 -17.47
C PRO A 195 7.83 -15.11 -18.71
N GLY A 196 6.88 -14.20 -18.48
CA GLY A 196 6.35 -13.30 -19.50
C GLY A 196 6.53 -11.84 -19.07
N ASP A 197 6.25 -10.89 -19.97
CA ASP A 197 6.42 -9.47 -19.65
C ASP A 197 5.44 -9.01 -18.55
N THR A 198 6.00 -8.43 -17.48
CA THR A 198 5.21 -7.88 -16.38
C THR A 198 5.38 -6.36 -16.26
N PRO A 199 4.35 -5.64 -15.75
CA PRO A 199 4.50 -4.23 -15.40
C PRO A 199 5.62 -3.99 -14.38
N ALA A 200 5.83 -4.92 -13.44
CA ALA A 200 6.88 -4.81 -12.45
C ALA A 200 8.28 -4.96 -13.07
N ALA A 201 8.47 -5.80 -14.10
CA ALA A 201 9.69 -5.82 -14.90
C ALA A 201 9.92 -4.47 -15.61
N THR A 202 8.86 -3.82 -16.11
CA THR A 202 8.98 -2.45 -16.66
C THR A 202 9.42 -1.44 -15.58
N MET A 203 8.84 -1.53 -14.38
CA MET A 203 9.20 -0.65 -13.24
C MET A 203 10.68 -0.79 -12.85
N THR A 204 11.23 -2.00 -12.82
CA THR A 204 12.63 -2.20 -12.41
C THR A 204 13.63 -1.56 -13.36
N THR A 205 13.32 -1.45 -14.66
CA THR A 205 14.19 -0.74 -15.63
C THR A 205 14.41 0.72 -15.23
N TYR A 206 13.43 1.35 -14.57
CA TYR A 206 13.57 2.71 -14.02
C TYR A 206 14.40 2.76 -12.74
N PHE A 207 14.90 1.65 -12.21
CA PHE A 207 15.74 1.60 -11.01
C PHE A 207 17.14 1.06 -11.29
N THR A 208 17.27 0.15 -12.25
CA THR A 208 18.52 -0.57 -12.54
C THR A 208 19.38 0.08 -13.62
N ASN A 209 18.85 1.02 -14.40
CA ASN A 209 19.64 1.73 -15.42
C ASN A 209 20.60 2.76 -14.78
N ASN A 210 21.83 2.31 -14.52
CA ASN A 210 23.02 3.12 -14.71
C ASN A 210 23.47 2.93 -16.17
N ALA A 211 23.08 3.86 -17.05
CA ALA A 211 23.72 4.08 -18.33
C ALA A 211 24.25 5.51 -18.35
#